data_AF-A0A926KMN1-F1
#
_entry.id   AF-A0A926KMN1-F1
#
_cell.length_a   1.000
_cell.length_b   1.000
_cell.length_c   1.000
_cell.angle_alpha   90.00
_cell.angle_beta   90.00
_cell.angle_gamma   90.00
#
_symmetry.space_group_name_H-M   'P 1'
#
loop_
_entity.id
_entity.type
_entity.pdbx_description
1 polymer ?
#
loop_
_entity_poly.entity_id
_entity_poly.type
_entity_poly.pdbx_seq_one_letter_code
_entity_poly.pdbx_strand_id
1 'polypeptide(L)'
;MKLLHSIKTVRTVALTAVLLSTVSSFGSSVFAADATDSAAAYKQFLQDNYSLSLSGTLSKGDFVHAVDRILHLDAKEQENKFTDLQKDSPYYEAAMALFEEGILTESKLQGEQPLTQLQATFIALKAAGLKELAYTYPQAKIKAALAKLHIDYDQENGLTLQASQELAAAVDTGLLSSERFATFKPEAAADDSFASELLGKVLSFQGLYKNYIGTTNDDDIFRKVNEAWGTEDLITASDLRAVFDTALKQNLVTGYNLKDSRFDAHFDQKLSLTYGHSDITHALQLIGLLRSEGIEAKVQLEPKTSAFIYLKEWGEPTQSDDYQVVQIENGNFIAYAKEYDIEFEFDNAEQKIKFQQVIFQYAKKNSEDQKGLIYSSWWQPLYYSLTDMKDYKVIANNKISKGHYYAQSFSLSEKAADVVAGINKINPGFKVDSYEFWVDEPFYNYLMGDFK
;
A
#
# COMPACT_ATOMS: atom_id res chain seq x y z
N MET A 1 63.69 1.60 35.36
CA MET A 1 63.92 0.96 36.67
C MET A 1 62.82 1.46 37.62
N LYS A 2 62.19 0.51 38.33
CA LYS A 2 61.05 0.55 39.30
C LYS A 2 60.89 1.88 40.10
N LEU A 3 59.70 2.34 40.51
CA LEU A 3 58.65 1.65 41.28
C LEU A 3 57.25 2.30 41.14
N LEU A 4 56.22 1.45 41.30
CA LEU A 4 54.81 1.77 41.53
C LEU A 4 54.47 1.93 43.03
N HIS A 5 53.27 2.50 43.26
CA HIS A 5 52.38 2.46 44.45
C HIS A 5 52.44 3.66 45.43
N SER A 6 51.36 4.44 45.50
CA SER A 6 50.28 4.23 46.47
C SER A 6 49.14 5.24 46.28
N ILE A 7 47.95 4.84 46.71
CA ILE A 7 46.61 5.37 46.42
C ILE A 7 46.01 6.02 47.69
N LYS A 8 45.04 6.94 47.47
CA LYS A 8 44.04 7.56 48.40
C LYS A 8 44.58 8.72 49.28
N THR A 9 43.87 9.86 49.44
CA THR A 9 42.42 9.98 49.68
C THR A 9 41.85 11.34 49.25
N VAL A 10 40.59 11.28 48.82
CA VAL A 10 39.63 12.31 48.43
C VAL A 10 39.35 13.37 49.51
N ARG A 11 39.18 14.63 49.11
CA ARG A 11 38.13 15.56 49.64
C ARG A 11 37.87 16.73 48.67
N THR A 12 36.84 16.50 47.86
CA THR A 12 35.72 17.38 47.49
C THR A 12 35.88 18.89 47.73
N VAL A 13 35.91 19.66 46.64
CA VAL A 13 35.34 21.02 46.57
C VAL A 13 34.38 21.03 45.38
N ALA A 14 33.09 21.16 45.70
CA ALA A 14 32.02 21.28 44.72
C ALA A 14 32.08 22.68 44.09
N LEU A 15 32.22 22.74 42.77
CA LEU A 15 32.00 23.94 41.98
C LEU A 15 30.76 23.71 41.11
N THR A 16 29.65 24.29 41.53
CA THR A 16 28.35 24.24 40.86
C THR A 16 28.40 25.13 39.63
N ALA A 17 28.65 24.55 38.46
CA ALA A 17 28.47 25.21 37.18
C ALA A 17 27.02 25.02 36.73
N VAL A 18 26.23 26.09 36.83
CA VAL A 18 24.89 26.18 36.23
C VAL A 18 25.09 26.34 34.72
N LEU A 19 24.99 25.22 33.99
CA LEU A 19 24.83 25.24 32.54
C LEU A 19 23.36 25.53 32.23
N LEU A 20 23.10 26.77 31.83
CA LEU A 20 21.88 27.16 31.12
C LEU A 20 21.83 26.39 29.80
N SER A 21 21.06 25.30 29.77
CA SER A 21 20.66 24.67 28.52
C SER A 21 19.69 25.62 27.80
N THR A 22 20.19 26.25 26.76
CA THR A 22 19.35 26.90 25.75
C THR A 22 18.49 25.81 25.11
N VAL A 23 17.22 25.77 25.48
CA VAL A 23 16.19 25.01 24.77
C VAL A 23 16.12 25.58 23.37
N SER A 24 16.84 24.95 22.44
CA SER A 24 16.65 25.21 21.03
C SER A 24 15.23 24.73 20.72
N SER A 25 14.34 25.67 20.44
CA SER A 25 13.05 25.42 19.84
C SER A 25 13.28 24.56 18.61
N PHE A 26 12.94 23.27 18.71
CA PHE A 26 12.79 22.42 17.54
C PHE A 26 11.74 23.08 16.67
N GLY A 27 12.21 23.75 15.62
CA GLY A 27 11.35 24.26 14.56
C GLY A 27 10.56 23.09 14.03
N SER A 28 9.25 23.28 13.94
CA SER A 28 8.31 22.34 13.34
C SER A 28 8.92 21.84 12.03
N SER A 29 9.33 20.57 12.01
CA SER A 29 9.58 19.87 10.78
C SER A 29 8.31 20.01 9.95
N VAL A 30 8.43 20.72 8.85
CA VAL A 30 7.44 20.75 7.78
C VAL A 30 7.23 19.29 7.40
N PHE A 31 6.14 18.68 7.88
CA PHE A 31 5.60 17.52 7.21
C PHE A 31 5.35 18.00 5.79
N ALA A 32 6.06 17.39 4.83
CA ALA A 32 5.72 17.53 3.44
C ALA A 32 4.21 17.32 3.35
N ALA A 33 3.51 18.28 2.77
CA ALA A 33 2.10 18.11 2.50
C ALA A 33 2.00 16.91 1.57
N ASP A 34 1.63 15.74 2.11
CA ASP A 34 1.16 14.64 1.28
C ASP A 34 0.10 15.25 0.37
N ALA A 35 0.25 15.05 -0.94
CA ALA A 35 -0.77 15.43 -1.90
C ALA A 35 -2.07 14.73 -1.47
N THR A 36 -2.96 15.46 -0.79
CA THR A 36 -4.24 14.91 -0.37
C THR A 36 -5.03 14.62 -1.63
N ASP A 37 -5.20 13.34 -1.93
CA ASP A 37 -6.01 12.89 -3.06
C ASP A 37 -7.43 13.50 -2.94
N SER A 38 -7.94 13.98 -4.06
CA SER A 38 -9.25 14.66 -4.11
C SER A 38 -10.40 13.69 -3.82
N ALA A 39 -11.58 14.23 -3.45
CA ALA A 39 -12.80 13.42 -3.31
C ALA A 39 -13.13 12.60 -4.58
N ALA A 40 -12.77 13.09 -5.77
CA ALA A 40 -12.93 12.35 -7.03
C ALA A 40 -12.00 11.13 -7.11
N ALA A 41 -10.75 11.25 -6.66
CA ALA A 41 -9.81 10.15 -6.61
C ALA A 41 -10.26 9.07 -5.61
N TYR A 42 -10.78 9.46 -4.44
CA TYR A 42 -11.38 8.52 -3.50
C TYR A 42 -12.61 7.82 -4.07
N LYS A 43 -13.51 8.55 -4.75
CA LYS A 43 -14.68 7.97 -5.41
C LYS A 43 -14.29 6.91 -6.45
N GLN A 44 -13.29 7.20 -7.27
CA GLN A 44 -12.78 6.26 -8.27
C GLN A 44 -12.17 5.01 -7.59
N PHE A 45 -11.34 5.21 -6.57
CA PHE A 45 -10.73 4.10 -5.82
C PHE A 45 -11.78 3.18 -5.17
N LEU A 46 -12.82 3.76 -4.56
CA LEU A 46 -13.93 3.03 -3.96
C LEU A 46 -14.69 2.19 -5.01
N GLN A 47 -14.88 2.75 -6.20
CA GLN A 47 -15.53 2.03 -7.29
C GLN A 47 -14.67 0.86 -7.79
N ASP A 48 -13.39 1.09 -8.03
CA ASP A 48 -12.52 0.10 -8.66
C ASP A 48 -12.15 -1.04 -7.70
N ASN A 49 -11.93 -0.73 -6.41
CA ASN A 49 -11.45 -1.72 -5.43
C ASN A 49 -12.58 -2.35 -4.60
N TYR A 50 -13.70 -1.64 -4.41
CA TYR A 50 -14.80 -2.11 -3.55
C TYR A 50 -16.14 -2.20 -4.27
N SER A 51 -16.20 -1.89 -5.58
CA SER A 51 -17.47 -1.80 -6.32
C SER A 51 -18.50 -0.92 -5.59
N LEU A 52 -18.02 0.16 -4.97
CA LEU A 52 -18.83 1.07 -4.18
C LEU A 52 -19.02 2.39 -4.94
N SER A 53 -20.28 2.67 -5.31
CA SER A 53 -20.71 3.95 -5.88
C SER A 53 -21.74 4.60 -4.98
N LEU A 54 -21.41 5.77 -4.43
CA LEU A 54 -22.34 6.61 -3.70
C LEU A 54 -23.00 7.59 -4.66
N SER A 55 -24.33 7.69 -4.61
CA SER A 55 -25.10 8.64 -5.43
C SER A 55 -26.44 8.98 -4.78
N GLY A 56 -26.99 10.15 -5.14
CA GLY A 56 -28.28 10.60 -4.63
C GLY A 56 -28.23 11.08 -3.17
N THR A 57 -29.38 11.04 -2.50
CA THR A 57 -29.47 11.35 -1.07
C THR A 57 -29.08 10.12 -0.27
N LEU A 58 -27.97 10.19 0.46
CA LEU A 58 -27.46 9.09 1.26
C LEU A 58 -28.24 8.96 2.56
N SER A 59 -28.62 7.74 2.91
CA SER A 59 -29.14 7.42 4.24
C SER A 59 -28.01 7.05 5.20
N LYS A 60 -28.28 7.07 6.51
CA LYS A 60 -27.30 6.60 7.51
C LYS A 60 -26.96 5.12 7.31
N GLY A 61 -27.94 4.32 6.89
CA GLY A 61 -27.76 2.90 6.57
C GLY A 61 -26.80 2.68 5.40
N ASP A 62 -26.93 3.48 4.33
CA ASP A 62 -26.03 3.39 3.17
C ASP A 62 -24.57 3.62 3.55
N PHE A 63 -24.31 4.61 4.40
CA PHE A 63 -22.95 4.90 4.85
C PHE A 63 -22.39 3.83 5.79
N VAL A 64 -23.22 3.29 6.68
CA VAL A 64 -22.84 2.16 7.54
C VAL A 64 -22.46 0.94 6.70
N HIS A 65 -23.26 0.60 5.69
CA HIS A 65 -22.95 -0.47 4.75
C HIS A 65 -21.69 -0.18 3.94
N ALA A 66 -21.46 1.09 3.56
CA ALA A 66 -20.23 1.48 2.86
C ALA A 66 -18.98 1.29 3.73
N VAL A 67 -19.04 1.67 5.02
CA VAL A 67 -17.94 1.48 5.98
C VAL A 67 -17.66 0.00 6.21
N ASP A 68 -18.70 -0.80 6.42
CA ASP A 68 -18.60 -2.26 6.57
C ASP A 68 -17.87 -2.89 5.37
N ARG A 69 -18.29 -2.50 4.16
CA ARG A 69 -17.71 -3.00 2.91
C ARG A 69 -16.22 -2.65 2.75
N ILE A 70 -15.80 -1.43 3.10
CA ILE A 70 -14.40 -1.03 2.93
C ILE A 70 -13.48 -1.62 4.01
N LEU A 71 -14.04 -1.98 5.17
CA LEU A 71 -13.30 -2.59 6.27
C LEU A 71 -13.40 -4.11 6.30
N HIS A 72 -14.25 -4.72 5.46
CA HIS A 72 -14.52 -6.15 5.41
C HIS A 72 -14.84 -6.73 6.79
N LEU A 73 -15.74 -6.07 7.53
CA LEU A 73 -16.10 -6.53 8.87
C LEU A 73 -17.05 -7.73 8.77
N ASP A 74 -16.83 -8.70 9.66
CA ASP A 74 -17.69 -9.87 9.79
C ASP A 74 -18.50 -9.75 11.09
N ALA A 75 -19.82 -9.62 10.98
CA ALA A 75 -20.69 -9.70 12.15
C ALA A 75 -20.63 -11.12 12.74
N LYS A 76 -20.37 -11.23 14.05
CA LYS A 76 -20.51 -12.53 14.73
C LYS A 76 -21.98 -12.78 15.01
N GLU A 77 -22.41 -14.04 14.95
CA GLU A 77 -23.79 -14.39 15.30
C GLU A 77 -24.07 -14.04 16.77
N GLN A 78 -24.78 -12.94 16.99
CA GLN A 78 -25.16 -12.43 18.32
C GLN A 78 -26.63 -11.99 18.37
N GLU A 79 -27.10 -11.77 19.59
CA GLU A 79 -28.42 -11.17 19.84
C GLU A 79 -28.48 -9.74 19.26
N ASN A 80 -29.57 -9.43 18.56
CA ASN A 80 -29.80 -8.12 17.96
C ASN A 80 -29.70 -7.00 19.01
N LYS A 81 -28.79 -6.05 18.79
CA LYS A 81 -28.57 -4.90 19.69
C LYS A 81 -29.38 -3.66 19.31
N PHE A 82 -30.04 -3.67 18.16
CA PHE A 82 -30.82 -2.57 17.63
C PHE A 82 -32.31 -2.75 17.90
N THR A 83 -32.95 -1.67 18.36
CA THR A 83 -34.37 -1.63 18.69
C THR A 83 -35.25 -1.24 17.49
N ASP A 84 -34.66 -0.68 16.44
CA ASP A 84 -35.32 -0.17 15.24
C ASP A 84 -34.87 -0.88 13.96
N LEU A 85 -34.04 -1.91 14.07
CA LEU A 85 -33.48 -2.67 12.95
C LEU A 85 -33.85 -4.15 13.08
N GLN A 86 -34.52 -4.69 12.07
CA GLN A 86 -34.89 -6.10 12.00
C GLN A 86 -33.86 -6.88 11.19
N LYS A 87 -33.80 -8.20 11.39
CA LYS A 87 -32.81 -9.09 10.73
C LYS A 87 -32.91 -9.13 9.20
N ASP A 88 -34.07 -8.80 8.66
CA ASP A 88 -34.33 -8.73 7.22
C ASP A 88 -33.99 -7.37 6.59
N SER A 89 -33.58 -6.39 7.39
CA SER A 89 -33.12 -5.10 6.89
C SER A 89 -31.81 -5.25 6.11
N PRO A 90 -31.64 -4.54 4.97
CA PRO A 90 -30.38 -4.56 4.22
C PRO A 90 -29.19 -3.99 5.00
N TYR A 91 -29.43 -3.24 6.09
CA TYR A 91 -28.37 -2.67 6.92
C TYR A 91 -28.05 -3.51 8.16
N TYR A 92 -28.77 -4.62 8.40
CA TYR A 92 -28.67 -5.37 9.65
C TYR A 92 -27.26 -5.90 9.93
N GLU A 93 -26.69 -6.64 8.97
CA GLU A 93 -25.37 -7.27 9.14
C GLU A 93 -24.27 -6.21 9.33
N ALA A 94 -24.23 -5.20 8.45
CA ALA A 94 -23.27 -4.10 8.55
C ALA A 94 -23.39 -3.33 9.88
N ALA A 95 -24.62 -3.01 10.31
CA ALA A 95 -24.82 -2.30 11.57
C ALA A 95 -24.40 -3.14 12.78
N MET A 96 -24.65 -4.46 12.76
CA MET A 96 -24.19 -5.37 13.80
C MET A 96 -22.66 -5.44 13.84
N ALA A 97 -22.00 -5.61 12.69
CA ALA A 97 -20.55 -5.64 12.59
C ALA A 97 -19.92 -4.34 13.14
N LEU A 98 -20.43 -3.18 12.71
CA LEU A 98 -19.94 -1.89 13.21
C LEU A 98 -20.23 -1.66 14.70
N PHE A 99 -21.33 -2.22 15.24
CA PHE A 99 -21.61 -2.15 16.68
C PHE A 99 -20.63 -3.00 17.48
N GLU A 100 -20.27 -4.18 17.00
CA GLU A 100 -19.29 -5.08 17.63
C GLU A 100 -17.90 -4.45 17.68
N GLU A 101 -17.50 -3.76 16.61
CA GLU A 101 -16.25 -2.97 16.55
C GLU A 101 -16.33 -1.65 17.33
N GLY A 102 -17.49 -1.32 17.94
CA GLY A 102 -17.68 -0.12 18.72
C GLY A 102 -17.65 1.19 17.91
N ILE A 103 -17.85 1.09 16.60
CA ILE A 103 -18.03 2.19 15.65
C ILE A 103 -19.43 2.79 15.81
N LEU A 104 -20.44 1.92 15.89
CA LEU A 104 -21.78 2.27 16.34
C LEU A 104 -21.92 1.97 17.84
N THR A 105 -22.52 2.90 18.59
CA THR A 105 -22.65 2.75 20.06
C THR A 105 -24.08 2.90 20.55
N GLU A 106 -25.03 3.25 19.69
CA GLU A 106 -26.43 3.45 20.03
C GLU A 106 -27.27 2.24 19.62
N SER A 107 -28.29 1.91 20.41
CA SER A 107 -29.25 0.83 20.13
C SER A 107 -30.33 1.21 19.11
N LYS A 108 -30.14 2.33 18.40
CA LYS A 108 -31.01 2.79 17.31
C LYS A 108 -30.14 3.18 16.13
N LEU A 109 -30.34 2.52 14.99
CA LEU A 109 -29.60 2.86 13.79
C LEU A 109 -30.20 4.10 13.11
N GLN A 110 -31.52 4.14 12.97
CA GLN A 110 -32.25 5.09 12.11
C GLN A 110 -31.77 5.02 10.65
N GLY A 111 -31.60 3.81 10.12
CA GLY A 111 -30.93 3.54 8.84
C GLY A 111 -31.50 4.32 7.65
N GLU A 112 -32.82 4.47 7.58
CA GLU A 112 -33.51 5.17 6.48
C GLU A 112 -33.47 6.71 6.59
N GLN A 113 -32.97 7.27 7.69
CA GLN A 113 -32.90 8.72 7.84
C GLN A 113 -31.76 9.30 6.99
N PRO A 114 -31.91 10.53 6.46
CA PRO A 114 -30.85 11.20 5.73
C PRO A 114 -29.56 11.27 6.55
N LEU A 115 -28.44 10.92 5.92
CA LEU A 115 -27.12 11.03 6.51
C LEU A 115 -26.73 12.50 6.63
N THR A 116 -26.45 12.96 7.85
CA THR A 116 -25.88 14.29 8.08
C THR A 116 -24.35 14.27 8.03
N GLN A 117 -23.74 15.42 7.75
CA GLN A 117 -22.28 15.55 7.77
C GLN A 117 -21.68 15.22 9.14
N LEU A 118 -22.36 15.58 10.23
CA LEU A 118 -21.90 15.25 11.58
C LEU A 118 -21.92 13.74 11.84
N GLN A 119 -23.02 13.06 11.50
CA GLN A 119 -23.13 11.60 11.66
C GLN A 119 -22.08 10.85 10.84
N ALA A 120 -21.88 11.24 9.58
CA ALA A 120 -20.85 10.64 8.73
C ALA A 120 -19.44 10.82 9.33
N THR A 121 -19.15 12.01 9.86
CA THR A 121 -17.87 12.32 10.51
C THR A 121 -17.61 11.45 11.74
N PHE A 122 -18.62 11.25 12.59
CA PHE A 122 -18.48 10.41 13.79
C PHE A 122 -18.26 8.93 13.47
N ILE A 123 -19.03 8.40 12.51
CA ILE A 123 -18.85 7.02 12.05
C ILE A 123 -17.45 6.86 11.45
N ALA A 124 -17.04 7.77 10.57
CA ALA A 124 -15.72 7.75 9.94
C ALA A 124 -14.57 7.87 10.96
N LEU A 125 -14.71 8.71 12.00
CA LEU A 125 -13.69 8.85 13.04
C LEU A 125 -13.45 7.54 13.78
N LYS A 126 -14.52 6.86 14.16
CA LYS A 126 -14.41 5.59 14.88
C LYS A 126 -13.91 4.49 13.96
N ALA A 127 -14.39 4.45 12.71
CA ALA A 127 -13.90 3.54 11.68
C ALA A 127 -12.41 3.75 11.35
N ALA A 128 -11.90 4.98 11.47
CA ALA A 128 -10.48 5.31 11.32
C ALA A 128 -9.63 4.95 12.56
N GLY A 129 -10.22 4.37 13.62
CA GLY A 129 -9.49 4.00 14.83
C GLY A 129 -9.11 5.18 15.74
N LEU A 130 -9.79 6.33 15.62
CA LEU A 130 -9.44 7.57 16.32
C LEU A 130 -10.26 7.85 17.58
N LYS A 131 -11.08 6.89 18.02
CA LYS A 131 -12.01 7.04 19.15
C LYS A 131 -11.29 7.36 20.47
N GLU A 132 -10.29 6.57 20.83
CA GLU A 132 -9.54 6.73 22.07
C GLU A 132 -8.79 8.06 22.07
N LEU A 133 -8.21 8.44 20.92
CA LEU A 133 -7.57 9.73 20.73
C LEU A 133 -8.56 10.87 20.97
N ALA A 134 -9.74 10.82 20.36
CA ALA A 134 -10.76 11.86 20.54
C ALA A 134 -11.11 12.06 22.01
N TYR A 135 -11.28 10.99 22.78
CA TYR A 135 -11.69 11.08 24.18
C TYR A 135 -10.59 11.63 25.12
N THR A 136 -9.36 11.81 24.61
CA THR A 136 -8.31 12.55 25.34
C THR A 136 -8.43 14.07 25.23
N TYR A 137 -9.27 14.60 24.34
CA TYR A 137 -9.27 16.03 24.03
C TYR A 137 -9.83 16.85 25.20
N PRO A 138 -9.03 17.76 25.80
CA PRO A 138 -9.53 18.67 26.82
C PRO A 138 -10.30 19.83 26.17
N GLN A 139 -11.15 20.50 26.96
CA GLN A 139 -12.00 21.62 26.50
C GLN A 139 -11.26 22.68 25.67
N ALA A 140 -10.05 23.07 26.08
CA ALA A 140 -9.27 24.08 25.34
C ALA A 140 -8.91 23.62 23.92
N LYS A 141 -8.59 22.32 23.74
CA LYS A 141 -8.29 21.74 22.44
C LYS A 141 -9.55 21.61 21.58
N ILE A 142 -10.66 21.18 22.19
CA ILE A 142 -11.97 21.14 21.54
C ILE A 142 -12.33 22.52 20.99
N LYS A 143 -12.27 23.56 21.82
CA LYS A 143 -12.60 24.93 21.42
C LYS A 143 -11.74 25.41 20.24
N ALA A 144 -10.43 25.16 20.29
CA ALA A 144 -9.51 25.54 19.22
C ALA A 144 -9.82 24.83 17.90
N ALA A 145 -10.16 23.54 17.93
CA ALA A 145 -10.50 22.77 16.74
C ALA A 145 -11.86 23.18 16.17
N LEU A 146 -12.91 23.28 17.00
CA LEU A 146 -14.26 23.65 16.57
C LEU A 146 -14.35 25.08 16.01
N ALA A 147 -13.52 26.00 16.51
CA ALA A 147 -13.44 27.35 15.95
C ALA A 147 -13.03 27.37 14.48
N LYS A 148 -12.26 26.36 14.00
CA LYS A 148 -11.91 26.22 12.57
C LYS A 148 -13.14 25.93 11.71
N LEU A 149 -14.17 25.31 12.28
CA LEU A 149 -15.48 25.04 11.66
C LEU A 149 -16.50 26.16 11.92
N HIS A 150 -16.08 27.27 12.52
CA HIS A 150 -16.96 28.34 12.97
C HIS A 150 -18.04 27.91 13.99
N ILE A 151 -17.74 26.87 14.79
CA ILE A 151 -18.59 26.40 15.89
C ILE A 151 -18.03 26.95 17.20
N ASP A 152 -18.81 27.75 17.91
CA ASP A 152 -18.44 28.24 19.24
C ASP A 152 -18.80 27.19 20.30
N TYR A 153 -17.78 26.64 20.95
CA TYR A 153 -17.94 25.62 21.99
C TYR A 153 -18.65 26.16 23.25
N ASP A 154 -18.45 27.44 23.59
CA ASP A 154 -18.98 28.01 24.84
C ASP A 154 -20.45 28.48 24.69
N GLN A 155 -21.00 28.40 23.48
CA GLN A 155 -22.41 28.68 23.19
C GLN A 155 -23.21 27.39 23.04
N GLU A 156 -24.54 27.49 23.13
CA GLU A 156 -25.42 26.37 22.84
C GLU A 156 -25.30 25.98 21.35
N ASN A 157 -24.61 24.88 21.09
CA ASN A 157 -24.30 24.37 19.75
C ASN A 157 -24.90 22.97 19.49
N GLY A 158 -25.66 22.44 20.46
CA GLY A 158 -26.31 21.13 20.35
C GLY A 158 -25.38 19.92 20.49
N LEU A 159 -24.05 20.11 20.63
CA LEU A 159 -23.09 19.03 20.77
C LEU A 159 -22.91 18.63 22.24
N THR A 160 -22.89 17.33 22.50
CA THR A 160 -22.40 16.80 23.78
C THR A 160 -20.89 16.97 23.88
N LEU A 161 -20.32 16.78 25.07
CA LEU A 161 -18.87 16.76 25.25
C LEU A 161 -18.21 15.71 24.32
N GLN A 162 -18.76 14.50 24.29
CA GLN A 162 -18.24 13.41 23.47
C GLN A 162 -18.32 13.74 21.98
N ALA A 163 -19.45 14.27 21.51
CA ALA A 163 -19.61 14.71 20.12
C ALA A 163 -18.61 15.83 19.76
N SER A 164 -18.36 16.75 20.69
CA SER A 164 -17.37 17.82 20.50
C SER A 164 -15.93 17.28 20.45
N GLN A 165 -15.61 16.28 21.26
CA GLN A 165 -14.31 15.59 21.24
C GLN A 165 -14.09 14.85 19.91
N GLU A 166 -15.08 14.10 19.46
CA GLU A 166 -15.04 13.36 18.19
C GLU A 166 -14.84 14.31 16.99
N LEU A 167 -15.62 15.39 16.92
CA LEU A 167 -15.49 16.37 15.84
C LEU A 167 -14.14 17.12 15.90
N ALA A 168 -13.69 17.50 17.10
CA ALA A 168 -12.40 18.16 17.27
C ALA A 168 -11.23 17.28 16.82
N ALA A 169 -11.27 15.98 17.13
CA ALA A 169 -10.28 15.03 16.67
C ALA A 169 -10.31 14.87 15.15
N ALA A 170 -11.48 14.77 14.53
CA ALA A 170 -11.60 14.68 13.07
C ALA A 170 -10.95 15.88 12.36
N VAL A 171 -11.11 17.08 12.92
CA VAL A 171 -10.50 18.32 12.42
C VAL A 171 -8.98 18.33 12.59
N ASP A 172 -8.48 17.97 13.77
CA ASP A 172 -7.05 18.05 14.08
C ASP A 172 -6.23 16.93 13.43
N THR A 173 -6.83 15.76 13.15
CA THR A 173 -6.17 14.66 12.42
C THR A 173 -6.27 14.81 10.91
N GLY A 174 -7.06 15.75 10.39
CA GLY A 174 -7.30 15.90 8.95
C GLY A 174 -8.20 14.81 8.36
N LEU A 175 -8.90 14.03 9.19
CA LEU A 175 -10.00 13.18 8.72
C LEU A 175 -11.10 14.01 8.06
N LEU A 176 -11.45 15.14 8.68
CA LEU A 176 -12.19 16.20 8.02
C LEU A 176 -11.17 17.14 7.38
N SER A 177 -11.07 17.14 6.05
CA SER A 177 -10.07 17.95 5.35
C SER A 177 -10.32 19.43 5.54
N SER A 178 -9.24 20.23 5.56
CA SER A 178 -9.32 21.68 5.76
C SER A 178 -10.16 22.41 4.70
N GLU A 179 -10.23 21.87 3.48
CA GLU A 179 -11.07 22.36 2.39
C GLU A 179 -12.58 22.35 2.73
N ARG A 180 -12.99 21.48 3.66
CA ARG A 180 -14.39 21.37 4.11
C ARG A 180 -14.73 22.34 5.23
N PHE A 181 -13.76 22.96 5.90
CA PHE A 181 -14.02 23.73 7.12
C PHE A 181 -15.01 24.88 6.91
N ALA A 182 -14.89 25.61 5.80
CA ALA A 182 -15.77 26.74 5.51
C ALA A 182 -17.19 26.33 5.08
N THR A 183 -17.39 25.09 4.64
CA THR A 183 -18.67 24.59 4.10
C THR A 183 -19.34 23.57 5.00
N PHE A 184 -18.63 23.05 6.01
CA PHE A 184 -19.14 22.07 6.95
C PHE A 184 -20.31 22.63 7.77
N LYS A 185 -21.41 21.88 7.82
CA LYS A 185 -22.61 22.21 8.58
C LYS A 185 -23.13 20.92 9.23
N PRO A 186 -23.15 20.83 10.58
CA PRO A 186 -23.46 19.59 11.27
C PRO A 186 -24.73 18.87 10.78
N GLU A 187 -25.82 19.63 10.62
CA GLU A 187 -27.15 19.11 10.24
C GLU A 187 -27.39 19.06 8.72
N ALA A 188 -26.44 19.53 7.90
CA ALA A 188 -26.59 19.43 6.45
C ALA A 188 -26.45 17.96 6.01
N ALA A 189 -27.13 17.61 4.92
CA ALA A 189 -26.95 16.31 4.30
C ALA A 189 -25.50 16.11 3.85
N ALA A 190 -24.95 14.92 4.11
CA ALA A 190 -23.70 14.48 3.53
C ALA A 190 -23.96 14.05 2.08
N ASP A 191 -23.35 14.77 1.13
CA ASP A 191 -23.38 14.39 -0.28
C ASP A 191 -22.39 13.27 -0.59
N ASP A 192 -22.44 12.76 -1.82
CA ASP A 192 -21.57 11.69 -2.28
C ASP A 192 -20.09 12.06 -2.21
N SER A 193 -19.74 13.31 -2.54
CA SER A 193 -18.38 13.83 -2.45
C SER A 193 -17.85 13.80 -1.02
N PHE A 194 -18.62 14.28 -0.06
CA PHE A 194 -18.25 14.31 1.35
C PHE A 194 -18.12 12.89 1.93
N ALA A 195 -19.08 12.01 1.62
CA ALA A 195 -19.06 10.62 2.08
C ALA A 195 -17.89 9.83 1.48
N SER A 196 -17.62 9.97 0.17
CA SER A 196 -16.48 9.32 -0.48
C SER A 196 -15.14 9.81 0.06
N GLU A 197 -15.01 11.10 0.36
CA GLU A 197 -13.81 11.65 0.99
C GLU A 197 -13.58 11.03 2.38
N LEU A 198 -14.61 10.96 3.23
CA LEU A 198 -14.49 10.35 4.55
C LEU A 198 -14.14 8.86 4.48
N LEU A 199 -14.76 8.09 3.59
CA LEU A 199 -14.42 6.67 3.38
C LEU A 199 -12.99 6.50 2.89
N GLY A 200 -12.54 7.36 1.98
CA GLY A 200 -11.16 7.42 1.52
C GLY A 200 -10.16 7.73 2.63
N LYS A 201 -10.52 8.65 3.54
CA LYS A 201 -9.71 8.94 4.73
C LYS A 201 -9.71 7.76 5.71
N VAL A 202 -10.84 7.09 5.94
CA VAL A 202 -10.89 5.85 6.74
C VAL A 202 -9.91 4.82 6.19
N LEU A 203 -9.95 4.56 4.88
CA LEU A 203 -9.00 3.67 4.21
C LEU A 203 -7.55 4.10 4.41
N SER A 204 -7.27 5.41 4.32
CA SER A 204 -5.92 5.96 4.51
C SER A 204 -5.42 5.74 5.94
N PHE A 205 -6.24 6.00 6.96
CA PHE A 205 -5.89 5.76 8.36
C PHE A 205 -5.70 4.27 8.68
N GLN A 206 -6.41 3.38 7.98
CA GLN A 206 -6.29 1.94 8.13
C GLN A 206 -5.17 1.32 7.29
N GLY A 207 -4.45 2.11 6.48
CA GLY A 207 -3.42 1.58 5.56
C GLY A 207 -3.99 0.73 4.43
N LEU A 208 -5.28 0.91 4.10
CA LEU A 208 -6.01 0.18 3.06
C LEU A 208 -6.22 1.00 1.79
N TYR A 209 -5.81 2.27 1.79
CA TYR A 209 -5.79 3.10 0.58
C TYR A 209 -4.54 2.78 -0.29
N LYS A 210 -4.25 3.63 -1.28
CA LYS A 210 -3.00 3.61 -2.05
C LYS A 210 -1.80 3.63 -1.12
N ASN A 211 -0.90 2.67 -1.32
CA ASN A 211 0.34 2.49 -0.56
C ASN A 211 1.51 2.90 -1.44
N TYR A 212 2.22 3.95 -1.05
CA TYR A 212 3.37 4.44 -1.80
C TYR A 212 4.37 5.16 -0.88
N ILE A 213 5.65 5.03 -1.19
CA ILE A 213 6.73 5.65 -0.42
C ILE A 213 6.91 7.13 -0.78
N GLY A 214 6.49 7.56 -1.97
CA GLY A 214 6.52 8.97 -2.38
C GLY A 214 6.24 9.14 -3.86
N THR A 215 6.52 10.32 -4.40
CA THR A 215 6.39 10.62 -5.83
C THR A 215 7.76 10.72 -6.51
N THR A 216 7.79 10.60 -7.84
CA THR A 216 9.00 10.84 -8.63
C THR A 216 9.56 12.25 -8.44
N ASN A 217 8.76 13.22 -7.99
CA ASN A 217 9.16 14.61 -7.77
C ASN A 217 9.53 14.94 -6.33
N ASP A 218 9.29 14.05 -5.35
CA ASP A 218 9.67 14.33 -3.96
C ASP A 218 11.18 14.51 -3.84
N ASP A 219 11.62 15.53 -3.10
CA ASP A 219 13.04 15.81 -2.88
C ASP A 219 13.76 14.63 -2.21
N ASP A 220 13.04 13.84 -1.42
CA ASP A 220 13.59 12.76 -0.61
C ASP A 220 13.28 11.34 -1.15
N ILE A 221 12.67 11.21 -2.34
CA ILE A 221 12.29 9.89 -2.90
C ILE A 221 13.46 8.91 -2.97
N PHE A 222 14.64 9.37 -3.40
CA PHE A 222 15.82 8.51 -3.53
C PHE A 222 16.27 7.94 -2.19
N ARG A 223 16.14 8.72 -1.11
CA ARG A 223 16.45 8.26 0.24
C ARG A 223 15.43 7.21 0.67
N LYS A 224 14.13 7.48 0.49
CA LYS A 224 13.05 6.56 0.87
C LYS A 224 13.13 5.22 0.15
N VAL A 225 13.45 5.21 -1.15
CA VAL A 225 13.64 3.97 -1.94
C VAL A 225 14.83 3.15 -1.42
N ASN A 226 15.95 3.81 -1.10
CA ASN A 226 17.11 3.12 -0.52
C ASN A 226 16.81 2.55 0.87
N GLU A 227 16.12 3.32 1.71
CA GLU A 227 15.71 2.85 3.04
C GLU A 227 14.78 1.64 2.94
N ALA A 228 13.77 1.70 2.08
CA ALA A 228 12.89 0.57 1.80
C ALA A 228 13.67 -0.65 1.34
N TRP A 229 14.57 -0.53 0.34
CA TRP A 229 15.38 -1.66 -0.12
C TRP A 229 16.30 -2.25 0.97
N GLY A 230 16.86 -1.39 1.82
CA GLY A 230 17.81 -1.79 2.87
C GLY A 230 17.16 -2.54 4.03
N THR A 231 15.84 -2.50 4.19
CA THR A 231 15.11 -3.19 5.26
C THR A 231 14.56 -4.56 4.86
N GLU A 232 14.65 -4.92 3.57
CA GLU A 232 14.06 -6.15 3.05
C GLU A 232 15.08 -7.28 3.00
N ASP A 233 14.66 -8.47 3.42
CA ASP A 233 15.43 -9.71 3.31
C ASP A 233 14.81 -10.63 2.24
N LEU A 234 15.46 -11.75 1.94
CA LEU A 234 14.86 -12.81 1.12
C LEU A 234 13.54 -13.30 1.75
N ILE A 235 12.46 -13.19 1.00
CA ILE A 235 11.15 -13.74 1.34
C ILE A 235 11.25 -15.26 1.23
N THR A 236 11.04 -15.96 2.35
CA THR A 236 11.17 -17.42 2.41
C THR A 236 9.86 -18.15 2.15
N ALA A 237 8.77 -17.71 2.80
CA ALA A 237 7.40 -18.25 2.69
C ALA A 237 7.37 -19.78 2.46
N SER A 238 7.95 -20.55 3.39
CA SER A 238 8.38 -21.94 3.18
C SER A 238 7.35 -22.87 2.54
N ASP A 239 6.07 -22.74 2.90
CA ASP A 239 5.00 -23.57 2.33
C ASP A 239 4.74 -23.28 0.85
N LEU A 240 4.76 -21.99 0.47
CA LEU A 240 4.60 -21.57 -0.91
C LEU A 240 5.84 -21.93 -1.73
N ARG A 241 7.03 -21.68 -1.16
CA ARG A 241 8.32 -22.04 -1.74
C ARG A 241 8.41 -23.53 -2.05
N ALA A 242 8.00 -24.41 -1.13
CA ALA A 242 8.07 -25.85 -1.33
C ALA A 242 7.24 -26.32 -2.53
N VAL A 243 6.05 -25.74 -2.74
CA VAL A 243 5.19 -26.06 -3.89
C VAL A 243 5.85 -25.61 -5.19
N PHE A 244 6.34 -24.38 -5.26
CA PHE A 244 6.92 -23.83 -6.47
C PHE A 244 8.32 -24.37 -6.78
N ASP A 245 9.14 -24.72 -5.78
CA ASP A 245 10.38 -25.48 -5.98
C ASP A 245 10.10 -26.83 -6.63
N THR A 246 9.01 -27.49 -6.21
CA THR A 246 8.58 -28.75 -6.82
C THR A 246 8.12 -28.53 -8.26
N ALA A 247 7.36 -27.46 -8.53
CA ALA A 247 6.94 -27.11 -9.87
C ALA A 247 8.13 -26.81 -10.80
N LEU A 248 9.13 -26.07 -10.29
CA LEU A 248 10.37 -25.73 -10.99
C LEU A 248 11.19 -27.00 -11.30
N LYS A 249 11.34 -27.91 -10.32
CA LYS A 249 12.01 -29.21 -10.51
C LYS A 249 11.34 -30.09 -11.57
N GLN A 250 10.03 -29.96 -11.74
CA GLN A 250 9.23 -30.69 -12.73
C GLN A 250 9.17 -29.98 -14.09
N ASN A 251 9.87 -28.85 -14.26
CA ASN A 251 9.79 -27.98 -15.44
C ASN A 251 8.35 -27.53 -15.77
N LEU A 252 7.48 -27.44 -14.76
CA LEU A 252 6.13 -26.88 -14.92
C LEU A 252 6.18 -25.36 -15.08
N VAL A 253 7.17 -24.72 -14.46
CA VAL A 253 7.45 -23.29 -14.53
C VAL A 253 8.94 -23.07 -14.79
N THR A 254 9.32 -21.91 -15.33
CA THR A 254 10.72 -21.54 -15.58
C THR A 254 11.35 -20.76 -14.42
N GLY A 255 10.51 -20.15 -13.59
CA GLY A 255 10.86 -19.45 -12.37
C GLY A 255 9.61 -19.01 -11.64
N TYR A 256 9.75 -18.49 -10.43
CA TYR A 256 8.64 -17.95 -9.67
C TYR A 256 9.11 -16.86 -8.72
N ASN A 257 8.17 -16.06 -8.25
CA ASN A 257 8.41 -14.95 -7.34
C ASN A 257 7.66 -15.19 -6.04
N LEU A 258 8.30 -14.93 -4.91
CA LEU A 258 7.66 -14.78 -3.60
C LEU A 258 7.53 -13.30 -3.29
N LYS A 259 6.34 -12.87 -2.87
CA LYS A 259 6.00 -11.48 -2.55
C LYS A 259 5.15 -11.39 -1.29
N ASP A 260 5.08 -10.19 -0.72
CA ASP A 260 4.32 -9.86 0.48
C ASP A 260 3.27 -8.79 0.15
N SER A 261 1.99 -9.16 0.28
CA SER A 261 0.86 -8.31 -0.10
C SER A 261 0.67 -7.09 0.80
N ARG A 262 1.40 -6.98 1.91
CA ARG A 262 1.41 -5.74 2.73
C ARG A 262 2.10 -4.59 2.01
N PHE A 263 2.88 -4.87 0.96
CA PHE A 263 3.53 -3.87 0.14
C PHE A 263 2.76 -3.53 -1.14
N ASP A 264 1.70 -4.27 -1.46
CA ASP A 264 0.90 -4.04 -2.67
C ASP A 264 0.48 -2.56 -2.75
N ALA A 265 0.73 -1.91 -3.89
CA ALA A 265 0.57 -0.46 -4.01
C ALA A 265 -0.89 0.03 -3.99
N HIS A 266 -1.84 -0.85 -4.31
CA HIS A 266 -3.26 -0.54 -4.50
C HIS A 266 -3.53 0.62 -5.49
N PHE A 267 -2.65 0.81 -6.47
CA PHE A 267 -2.80 1.87 -7.45
C PHE A 267 -3.99 1.64 -8.41
N ASP A 268 -4.43 2.72 -9.06
CA ASP A 268 -5.38 2.62 -10.17
C ASP A 268 -4.72 1.87 -11.33
N GLN A 269 -5.21 0.67 -11.61
CA GLN A 269 -4.68 -0.22 -12.64
C GLN A 269 -4.69 0.39 -14.05
N LYS A 270 -5.57 1.35 -14.33
CA LYS A 270 -5.59 2.07 -15.61
C LYS A 270 -4.42 3.04 -15.74
N LEU A 271 -3.90 3.50 -14.62
CA LEU A 271 -2.83 4.49 -14.52
C LEU A 271 -1.52 3.89 -14.00
N SER A 272 -1.44 2.58 -13.74
CA SER A 272 -0.23 1.97 -13.19
C SER A 272 0.51 0.99 -14.09
N LEU A 273 1.81 0.86 -13.84
CA LEU A 273 2.72 -0.16 -14.37
C LEU A 273 3.61 -0.71 -13.26
N THR A 274 3.95 -1.99 -13.37
CA THR A 274 4.95 -2.64 -12.52
C THR A 274 6.22 -2.88 -13.32
N TYR A 275 7.40 -2.58 -12.75
CA TYR A 275 8.72 -2.82 -13.35
C TYR A 275 9.56 -3.72 -12.44
N GLY A 276 9.98 -4.89 -12.92
CA GLY A 276 10.76 -5.85 -12.15
C GLY A 276 12.26 -5.70 -12.39
N HIS A 277 13.07 -5.70 -11.32
CA HIS A 277 14.53 -5.73 -11.42
C HIS A 277 15.20 -6.20 -10.11
N SER A 278 16.52 -6.40 -10.14
CA SER A 278 17.32 -6.85 -8.99
C SER A 278 18.38 -5.84 -8.50
N ASP A 279 18.37 -4.60 -9.02
CA ASP A 279 19.47 -3.65 -8.80
C ASP A 279 18.92 -2.30 -8.36
N ILE A 280 19.11 -1.97 -7.08
CA ILE A 280 18.56 -0.75 -6.52
C ILE A 280 19.12 0.51 -7.20
N THR A 281 20.35 0.46 -7.72
CA THR A 281 20.93 1.59 -8.47
C THR A 281 20.14 1.84 -9.75
N HIS A 282 19.65 0.78 -10.40
CA HIS A 282 18.76 0.89 -11.55
C HIS A 282 17.44 1.57 -11.18
N ALA A 283 16.78 1.18 -10.07
CA ALA A 283 15.55 1.82 -9.60
C ALA A 283 15.72 3.32 -9.40
N LEU A 284 16.79 3.72 -8.71
CA LEU A 284 17.07 5.13 -8.43
C LEU A 284 17.29 5.93 -9.71
N GLN A 285 18.04 5.36 -10.67
CA GLN A 285 18.24 6.01 -11.96
C GLN A 285 16.97 6.04 -12.82
N LEU A 286 16.12 5.01 -12.74
CA LEU A 286 14.82 4.99 -13.41
C LEU A 286 13.91 6.10 -12.87
N ILE A 287 13.82 6.29 -11.56
CA ILE A 287 13.06 7.40 -10.96
C ILE A 287 13.63 8.75 -11.41
N GLY A 288 14.95 8.92 -11.38
CA GLY A 288 15.60 10.14 -11.86
C GLY A 288 15.35 10.41 -13.34
N LEU A 289 15.30 9.34 -14.15
CA LEU A 289 15.00 9.41 -15.57
C LEU A 289 13.55 9.85 -15.81
N LEU A 290 12.57 9.22 -15.15
CA LEU A 290 11.15 9.63 -15.22
C LEU A 290 10.99 11.11 -14.85
N ARG A 291 11.60 11.54 -13.74
CA ARG A 291 11.64 12.95 -13.34
C ARG A 291 12.21 13.85 -14.43
N SER A 292 13.33 13.48 -15.04
CA SER A 292 13.98 14.29 -16.08
C SER A 292 13.19 14.39 -17.39
N GLU A 293 12.37 13.39 -17.69
CA GLU A 293 11.49 13.33 -18.85
C GLU A 293 10.10 13.96 -18.55
N GLY A 294 9.93 14.58 -17.38
CA GLY A 294 8.68 15.23 -16.97
C GLY A 294 7.55 14.24 -16.72
N ILE A 295 7.87 13.02 -16.27
CA ILE A 295 6.91 11.99 -15.87
C ILE A 295 6.77 12.00 -14.35
N GLU A 296 5.57 12.36 -13.92
CA GLU A 296 5.13 12.37 -12.53
C GLU A 296 4.37 11.08 -12.22
N ALA A 297 4.81 10.40 -11.17
CA ALA A 297 4.18 9.18 -10.71
C ALA A 297 4.33 9.01 -9.20
N LYS A 298 3.32 8.40 -8.56
CA LYS A 298 3.51 7.77 -7.24
C LYS A 298 4.41 6.55 -7.42
N VAL A 299 5.26 6.30 -6.43
CA VAL A 299 6.29 5.26 -6.46
C VAL A 299 6.09 4.34 -5.26
N GLN A 300 6.01 3.03 -5.51
CA GLN A 300 6.00 2.01 -4.48
C GLN A 300 7.03 0.93 -4.81
N LEU A 301 7.85 0.55 -3.83
CA LEU A 301 8.81 -0.54 -3.96
C LEU A 301 8.26 -1.77 -3.25
N GLU A 302 8.08 -2.86 -3.98
CA GLU A 302 7.58 -4.13 -3.47
C GLU A 302 8.70 -5.17 -3.42
N PRO A 303 9.06 -5.69 -2.23
CA PRO A 303 10.09 -6.71 -2.11
C PRO A 303 9.66 -8.00 -2.81
N LYS A 304 10.64 -8.63 -3.45
CA LYS A 304 10.44 -9.86 -4.21
C LYS A 304 11.62 -10.79 -3.98
N THR A 305 11.33 -12.08 -3.87
CA THR A 305 12.37 -13.11 -4.03
C THR A 305 12.07 -13.92 -5.28
N SER A 306 12.97 -13.81 -6.26
CA SER A 306 12.87 -14.54 -7.52
C SER A 306 13.64 -15.84 -7.41
N ALA A 307 13.02 -16.94 -7.84
CA ALA A 307 13.59 -18.27 -7.81
C ALA A 307 13.59 -18.87 -9.22
N PHE A 308 14.75 -19.36 -9.66
CA PHE A 308 14.96 -19.89 -11.02
C PHE A 308 16.05 -20.96 -11.04
N ILE A 309 16.07 -21.78 -12.10
CA ILE A 309 17.14 -22.76 -12.29
C ILE A 309 18.45 -22.01 -12.57
N TYR A 310 19.45 -22.23 -11.73
CA TYR A 310 20.79 -21.71 -11.92
C TYR A 310 21.56 -22.60 -12.89
N LEU A 311 22.01 -21.99 -13.99
CA LEU A 311 22.71 -22.68 -15.06
C LEU A 311 24.21 -22.71 -14.79
N LYS A 312 24.87 -23.86 -15.02
CA LYS A 312 26.29 -24.05 -14.69
C LYS A 312 27.21 -23.11 -15.49
N GLU A 313 26.79 -22.71 -16.68
CA GLU A 313 27.49 -21.76 -17.53
C GLU A 313 27.59 -20.34 -16.93
N TRP A 314 26.80 -20.02 -15.90
CA TRP A 314 26.89 -18.73 -15.19
C TRP A 314 28.05 -18.69 -14.18
N GLY A 315 28.77 -19.79 -13.99
CA GLY A 315 29.94 -19.90 -13.12
C GLY A 315 29.64 -20.57 -11.79
N GLU A 316 30.60 -20.51 -10.88
CA GLU A 316 30.47 -21.13 -9.55
C GLU A 316 29.37 -20.43 -8.72
N PRO A 317 28.46 -21.18 -8.09
CA PRO A 317 27.44 -20.63 -7.21
C PRO A 317 28.01 -19.71 -6.13
N THR A 318 27.45 -18.51 -5.99
CA THR A 318 27.77 -17.57 -4.91
C THR A 318 26.69 -17.59 -3.84
N GLN A 319 27.06 -17.18 -2.61
CA GLN A 319 26.13 -17.03 -1.48
C GLN A 319 26.33 -15.65 -0.86
N SER A 320 25.24 -14.96 -0.60
CA SER A 320 25.16 -13.70 0.13
C SER A 320 23.79 -13.59 0.80
N ASP A 321 23.59 -12.56 1.60
CA ASP A 321 22.29 -12.31 2.24
C ASP A 321 21.19 -12.06 1.18
N ASP A 322 21.55 -11.46 0.04
CA ASP A 322 20.66 -11.12 -1.07
C ASP A 322 20.57 -12.22 -2.16
N TYR A 323 21.38 -13.28 -2.07
CA TYR A 323 21.47 -14.30 -3.12
C TYR A 323 21.88 -15.66 -2.59
N GLN A 324 21.04 -16.66 -2.80
CA GLN A 324 21.30 -18.04 -2.37
C GLN A 324 21.20 -19.00 -3.54
N VAL A 325 22.12 -19.96 -3.64
CA VAL A 325 22.05 -21.01 -4.65
C VAL A 325 22.05 -22.38 -3.97
N VAL A 326 20.99 -23.15 -4.16
CA VAL A 326 20.79 -24.45 -3.49
C VAL A 326 20.79 -25.56 -4.51
N GLN A 327 21.65 -26.56 -4.31
CA GLN A 327 21.65 -27.75 -5.13
C GLN A 327 20.40 -28.60 -4.87
N ILE A 328 19.79 -29.10 -5.94
CA ILE A 328 18.62 -29.99 -5.89
C ILE A 328 18.99 -31.41 -6.33
N GLU A 329 18.16 -32.39 -5.96
CA GLU A 329 18.45 -33.84 -6.06
C GLU A 329 18.85 -34.31 -7.47
N ASN A 330 18.36 -33.65 -8.52
CA ASN A 330 18.69 -33.96 -9.92
C ASN A 330 20.06 -33.38 -10.38
N GLY A 331 20.82 -32.75 -9.48
CA GLY A 331 22.14 -32.17 -9.77
C GLY A 331 22.11 -30.76 -10.36
N ASN A 332 20.92 -30.18 -10.58
CA ASN A 332 20.74 -28.77 -10.91
C ASN A 332 20.80 -27.91 -9.64
N PHE A 333 20.75 -26.60 -9.82
CA PHE A 333 20.73 -25.62 -8.74
C PHE A 333 19.49 -24.74 -8.88
N ILE A 334 18.90 -24.31 -7.77
CA ILE A 334 17.91 -23.24 -7.73
C ILE A 334 18.58 -22.02 -7.10
N ALA A 335 18.59 -20.90 -7.81
CA ALA A 335 18.96 -19.60 -7.27
C ALA A 335 17.73 -18.92 -6.66
N TYR A 336 17.95 -18.18 -5.57
CA TYR A 336 16.99 -17.30 -4.91
C TYR A 336 17.63 -15.93 -4.82
N ALA A 337 17.07 -14.96 -5.53
CA ALA A 337 17.61 -13.62 -5.63
C ALA A 337 16.66 -12.63 -4.96
N LYS A 338 17.22 -11.72 -4.17
CA LYS A 338 16.51 -10.53 -3.71
C LYS A 338 16.32 -9.62 -4.91
N GLU A 339 15.06 -9.32 -5.18
CA GLU A 339 14.64 -8.45 -6.26
C GLU A 339 13.55 -7.51 -5.75
N TYR A 340 13.09 -6.65 -6.64
CA TYR A 340 11.93 -5.82 -6.41
C TYR A 340 11.00 -5.85 -7.62
N ASP A 341 9.76 -5.51 -7.35
CA ASP A 341 8.88 -4.86 -8.30
C ASP A 341 8.75 -3.40 -7.87
N ILE A 342 8.92 -2.45 -8.78
CA ILE A 342 8.64 -1.04 -8.52
C ILE A 342 7.37 -0.67 -9.29
N GLU A 343 6.36 -0.22 -8.56
CA GLU A 343 5.10 0.21 -9.14
C GLU A 343 5.08 1.72 -9.29
N PHE A 344 4.55 2.16 -10.43
CA PHE A 344 4.31 3.56 -10.74
C PHE A 344 2.83 3.78 -11.00
N GLU A 345 2.17 4.71 -10.30
CA GLU A 345 0.87 5.27 -10.70
C GLU A 345 1.12 6.64 -11.32
N PHE A 346 0.93 6.75 -12.63
CA PHE A 346 1.12 7.99 -13.37
C PHE A 346 -0.07 8.93 -13.20
N ASP A 347 0.17 10.24 -13.27
CA ASP A 347 -0.91 11.24 -13.17
C ASP A 347 -2.04 11.04 -14.19
N ASN A 348 -1.70 10.51 -15.36
CA ASN A 348 -2.63 10.29 -16.45
C ASN A 348 -2.14 9.23 -17.45
N ALA A 349 -3.05 8.80 -18.32
CA ALA A 349 -2.79 7.77 -19.32
C ALA A 349 -1.70 8.17 -20.35
N GLU A 350 -1.52 9.46 -20.66
CA GLU A 350 -0.49 9.90 -21.60
C GLU A 350 0.91 9.67 -21.02
N GLN A 351 1.09 9.94 -19.72
CA GLN A 351 2.33 9.67 -19.02
C GLN A 351 2.61 8.17 -18.92
N LYS A 352 1.59 7.35 -18.62
CA LYS A 352 1.69 5.88 -18.65
C LYS A 352 2.17 5.36 -20.01
N ILE A 353 1.67 5.94 -21.12
CA ILE A 353 2.09 5.57 -22.48
C ILE A 353 3.53 5.98 -22.78
N LYS A 354 3.98 7.14 -22.28
CA LYS A 354 5.37 7.63 -22.48
C LYS A 354 6.40 6.73 -21.80
N PHE A 355 6.04 6.02 -20.73
CA PHE A 355 6.95 5.15 -19.98
C PHE A 355 7.74 4.19 -20.88
N GLN A 356 7.08 3.46 -21.78
CA GLN A 356 7.77 2.51 -22.67
C GLN A 356 8.80 3.20 -23.60
N GLN A 357 8.50 4.41 -24.08
CA GLN A 357 9.43 5.15 -24.94
C GLN A 357 10.72 5.48 -24.17
N VAL A 358 10.57 5.89 -22.91
CA VAL A 358 11.70 6.15 -22.00
C VAL A 358 12.51 4.88 -21.76
N ILE A 359 11.86 3.74 -21.51
CA ILE A 359 12.56 2.45 -21.33
C ILE A 359 13.34 2.06 -22.58
N PHE A 360 12.74 2.13 -23.76
CA PHE A 360 13.41 1.75 -25.01
C PHE A 360 14.59 2.65 -25.36
N GLN A 361 14.53 3.92 -24.96
CA GLN A 361 15.60 4.87 -25.22
C GLN A 361 16.78 4.73 -24.24
N TYR A 362 16.50 4.50 -22.96
CA TYR A 362 17.50 4.67 -21.90
C TYR A 362 17.69 3.47 -20.97
N ALA A 363 16.80 2.47 -20.96
CA ALA A 363 16.86 1.35 -20.02
C ALA A 363 16.85 -0.05 -20.66
N LYS A 364 16.65 -0.14 -21.99
CA LYS A 364 16.74 -1.38 -22.76
C LYS A 364 18.08 -1.47 -23.50
N LYS A 365 18.74 -2.62 -23.32
CA LYS A 365 19.94 -3.00 -24.07
C LYS A 365 19.59 -3.65 -25.42
N ASN A 366 20.30 -3.24 -26.46
CA ASN A 366 20.20 -3.76 -27.83
C ASN A 366 21.57 -4.12 -28.44
N SER A 367 22.68 -3.81 -27.77
CA SER A 367 24.01 -4.28 -28.12
C SER A 367 24.90 -4.40 -26.87
N GLU A 368 25.92 -5.27 -26.90
CA GLU A 368 26.80 -5.51 -25.75
C GLU A 368 27.46 -4.22 -25.21
N ASP A 369 27.92 -3.37 -26.13
CA ASP A 369 28.66 -2.13 -25.85
C ASP A 369 27.78 -0.86 -25.96
N GLN A 370 26.46 -0.98 -25.85
CA GLN A 370 25.57 0.17 -25.95
C GLN A 370 25.87 1.20 -24.84
N LYS A 371 26.03 2.47 -25.24
CA LYS A 371 26.29 3.60 -24.35
C LYS A 371 25.02 4.42 -24.14
N GLY A 372 24.98 5.18 -23.05
CA GLY A 372 23.86 6.09 -22.73
C GLY A 372 22.67 5.41 -22.06
N LEU A 373 22.84 4.18 -21.59
CA LEU A 373 21.83 3.47 -20.80
C LEU A 373 22.03 3.69 -19.30
N ILE A 374 20.93 3.61 -18.55
CA ILE A 374 20.97 3.54 -17.09
C ILE A 374 21.60 2.22 -16.62
N TYR A 375 22.10 2.23 -15.39
CA TYR A 375 22.88 1.15 -14.80
C TYR A 375 22.15 -0.20 -14.88
N SER A 376 22.87 -1.29 -15.13
CA SER A 376 22.33 -2.66 -15.18
C SER A 376 21.16 -2.90 -16.16
N SER A 377 20.99 -2.07 -17.20
CA SER A 377 19.97 -2.25 -18.24
C SER A 377 19.98 -3.64 -18.91
N TRP A 378 18.81 -4.27 -19.01
CA TRP A 378 18.64 -5.61 -19.57
C TRP A 378 18.28 -5.61 -21.05
N TRP A 379 18.56 -6.73 -21.72
CA TRP A 379 18.10 -6.98 -23.10
C TRP A 379 16.59 -7.18 -23.17
N GLN A 380 16.07 -7.89 -22.16
CA GLN A 380 14.66 -8.19 -21.94
C GLN A 380 14.26 -7.60 -20.58
N PRO A 381 14.04 -6.27 -20.49
CA PRO A 381 13.45 -5.68 -19.28
C PRO A 381 12.10 -6.35 -18.99
N LEU A 382 11.65 -6.31 -17.73
CA LEU A 382 10.35 -6.84 -17.33
C LEU A 382 9.49 -5.69 -16.82
N TYR A 383 8.45 -5.33 -17.58
CA TYR A 383 7.42 -4.44 -17.08
C TYR A 383 6.04 -4.75 -17.66
N TYR A 384 5.01 -4.49 -16.87
CA TYR A 384 3.68 -4.97 -17.18
C TYR A 384 2.55 -4.09 -16.65
N SER A 385 1.39 -4.22 -17.29
CA SER A 385 0.13 -3.56 -16.97
C SER A 385 -0.94 -4.60 -16.69
N LEU A 386 -1.77 -4.37 -15.68
CA LEU A 386 -2.98 -5.16 -15.43
C LEU A 386 -4.15 -4.77 -16.35
N THR A 387 -3.98 -3.68 -17.11
CA THR A 387 -4.93 -3.22 -18.12
C THR A 387 -4.30 -3.23 -19.51
N ASP A 388 -5.13 -3.37 -20.54
CA ASP A 388 -4.68 -3.39 -21.93
C ASP A 388 -3.84 -2.16 -22.29
N MET A 389 -2.74 -2.39 -22.99
CA MET A 389 -1.83 -1.38 -23.49
C MET A 389 -1.38 -1.72 -24.90
N LYS A 390 -1.32 -0.68 -25.72
CA LYS A 390 -0.81 -0.80 -27.08
C LYS A 390 0.62 -1.34 -27.07
N ASP A 391 0.89 -2.29 -27.98
CA ASP A 391 2.20 -2.92 -28.21
C ASP A 391 2.64 -3.93 -27.13
N TYR A 392 1.85 -4.11 -26.06
CA TYR A 392 2.07 -5.15 -25.06
C TYR A 392 1.46 -6.48 -25.52
N LYS A 393 1.99 -7.59 -24.98
CA LYS A 393 1.53 -8.96 -25.26
C LYS A 393 0.83 -9.52 -24.05
N VAL A 394 -0.21 -10.33 -24.29
CA VAL A 394 -0.95 -10.97 -23.21
C VAL A 394 -0.22 -12.24 -22.77
N ILE A 395 -0.04 -12.39 -21.46
CA ILE A 395 0.42 -13.61 -20.81
C ILE A 395 -0.43 -13.89 -19.57
N ALA A 396 -0.18 -15.01 -18.90
CA ALA A 396 -0.89 -15.39 -17.69
C ALA A 396 0.00 -15.30 -16.44
N ASN A 397 -0.59 -14.83 -15.35
CA ASN A 397 -0.05 -14.98 -14.01
C ASN A 397 -0.74 -16.15 -13.30
N ASN A 398 0.02 -16.97 -12.57
CA ASN A 398 -0.50 -18.07 -11.78
C ASN A 398 -0.10 -17.85 -10.32
N LYS A 399 -1.04 -17.39 -9.49
CA LYS A 399 -0.80 -16.93 -8.12
C LYS A 399 -1.41 -17.89 -7.09
N ILE A 400 -0.68 -18.13 -6.00
CA ILE A 400 -1.20 -18.77 -4.79
C ILE A 400 -0.88 -17.87 -3.60
N SER A 401 -1.86 -17.66 -2.73
CA SER A 401 -1.70 -16.84 -1.53
C SER A 401 -1.82 -17.67 -0.25
N LYS A 402 -1.06 -17.29 0.78
CA LYS A 402 -1.17 -17.82 2.14
C LYS A 402 -0.84 -16.72 3.16
N GLY A 403 -1.86 -16.30 3.92
CA GLY A 403 -1.74 -15.12 4.76
C GLY A 403 -1.41 -13.90 3.88
N HIS A 404 -0.44 -13.11 4.30
CA HIS A 404 0.05 -11.96 3.53
C HIS A 404 1.14 -12.30 2.51
N TYR A 405 1.56 -13.56 2.37
CA TYR A 405 2.52 -13.95 1.35
C TYR A 405 1.82 -14.54 0.13
N TYR A 406 2.40 -14.33 -1.05
CA TYR A 406 1.98 -15.03 -2.25
C TYR A 406 3.18 -15.46 -3.09
N ALA A 407 2.98 -16.57 -3.82
CA ALA A 407 3.88 -17.05 -4.83
C ALA A 407 3.21 -16.90 -6.20
N GLN A 408 3.99 -16.50 -7.19
CA GLN A 408 3.49 -16.32 -8.54
C GLN A 408 4.48 -16.77 -9.61
N SER A 409 3.96 -17.32 -10.71
CA SER A 409 4.75 -17.64 -11.90
C SER A 409 4.04 -17.13 -13.14
N PHE A 410 4.81 -16.44 -13.98
CA PHE A 410 4.35 -16.02 -15.30
C PHE A 410 4.50 -17.17 -16.31
N SER A 411 3.55 -17.24 -17.24
CA SER A 411 3.56 -18.23 -18.32
C SER A 411 2.88 -17.66 -19.55
N LEU A 412 3.19 -18.18 -20.74
CA LEU A 412 2.35 -17.94 -21.92
C LEU A 412 0.89 -18.36 -21.63
N SER A 413 -0.10 -17.64 -22.16
CA SER A 413 -1.52 -17.88 -21.85
C SER A 413 -1.95 -19.32 -22.13
N GLU A 414 -1.46 -19.92 -23.22
CA GLU A 414 -1.76 -21.31 -23.59
C GLU A 414 -1.15 -22.36 -22.63
N LYS A 415 -0.23 -21.97 -21.74
CA LYS A 415 0.39 -22.85 -20.74
C LYS A 415 -0.24 -22.72 -19.36
N ALA A 416 -1.05 -21.69 -19.12
CA ALA A 416 -1.61 -21.40 -17.79
C ALA A 416 -2.40 -22.59 -17.21
N ALA A 417 -3.23 -23.24 -18.04
CA ALA A 417 -4.03 -24.39 -17.60
C ALA A 417 -3.16 -25.59 -17.15
N ASP A 418 -2.04 -25.84 -17.84
CA ASP A 418 -1.10 -26.90 -17.49
C ASP A 418 -0.38 -26.58 -16.18
N VAL A 419 0.01 -25.31 -15.97
CA VAL A 419 0.62 -24.83 -14.72
C VAL A 419 -0.35 -25.02 -13.55
N VAL A 420 -1.59 -24.56 -13.69
CA VAL A 420 -2.64 -24.71 -12.67
C VAL A 420 -2.87 -26.19 -12.34
N ALA A 421 -3.02 -27.04 -13.35
CA ALA A 421 -3.21 -28.47 -13.16
C ALA A 421 -2.00 -29.14 -12.48
N GLY A 422 -0.78 -28.73 -12.83
CA GLY A 422 0.45 -29.20 -12.22
C GLY A 422 0.57 -28.81 -10.74
N ILE A 423 0.32 -27.55 -10.43
CA ILE A 423 0.32 -27.05 -9.04
C ILE A 423 -0.73 -27.76 -8.19
N ASN A 424 -1.96 -27.93 -8.69
CA ASN A 424 -3.03 -28.64 -7.98
C ASN A 424 -2.69 -30.10 -7.69
N LYS A 425 -1.87 -30.75 -8.53
CA LYS A 425 -1.35 -32.11 -8.27
C LYS A 425 -0.28 -32.11 -7.19
N ILE A 426 0.55 -31.08 -7.12
CA ILE A 426 1.59 -30.92 -6.09
C ILE A 426 0.93 -30.66 -4.73
N ASN A 427 -0.05 -29.76 -4.67
CA ASN A 427 -0.78 -29.46 -3.46
C ASN A 427 -2.25 -29.07 -3.75
N PRO A 428 -3.21 -29.97 -3.53
CA PRO A 428 -4.63 -29.71 -3.79
C PRO A 428 -5.29 -28.78 -2.76
N GLY A 429 -4.61 -28.46 -1.66
CA GLY A 429 -5.12 -27.55 -0.63
C GLY A 429 -4.97 -26.07 -1.00
N PHE A 430 -4.18 -25.75 -2.02
CA PHE A 430 -4.04 -24.39 -2.51
C PHE A 430 -5.02 -24.09 -3.64
N LYS A 431 -5.63 -22.90 -3.59
CA LYS A 431 -6.36 -22.34 -4.72
C LYS A 431 -5.37 -21.55 -5.58
N VAL A 432 -5.27 -21.91 -6.85
CA VAL A 432 -4.50 -21.15 -7.83
C VAL A 432 -5.43 -20.13 -8.49
N ASP A 433 -5.13 -18.84 -8.30
CA ASP A 433 -5.77 -17.75 -9.01
C ASP A 433 -4.95 -17.45 -10.27
N SER A 434 -5.52 -17.76 -11.43
CA SER A 434 -4.88 -17.52 -12.74
C SER A 434 -5.64 -16.44 -13.51
N TYR A 435 -4.92 -15.47 -14.03
CA TYR A 435 -5.48 -14.33 -14.77
C TYR A 435 -4.49 -13.82 -15.81
N GLU A 436 -5.04 -13.17 -16.84
CA GLU A 436 -4.26 -12.58 -17.93
C GLU A 436 -3.85 -11.14 -17.60
N PHE A 437 -2.68 -10.74 -18.11
CA PHE A 437 -2.17 -9.39 -18.02
C PHE A 437 -1.23 -9.08 -19.20
N TRP A 438 -0.84 -7.83 -19.35
CA TRP A 438 -0.12 -7.32 -20.51
C TRP A 438 1.33 -7.03 -20.15
N VAL A 439 2.28 -7.67 -20.83
CA VAL A 439 3.73 -7.47 -20.66
C VAL A 439 4.36 -6.80 -21.86
N ASP A 440 5.51 -6.17 -21.67
CA ASP A 440 6.31 -5.67 -22.76
C ASP A 440 6.76 -6.77 -23.73
N GLU A 441 6.88 -6.42 -25.01
CA GLU A 441 7.30 -7.35 -26.06
C GLU A 441 8.66 -8.02 -25.79
N PRO A 442 9.70 -7.33 -25.29
CA PRO A 442 10.93 -7.98 -24.87
C PRO A 442 10.72 -9.13 -23.87
N PHE A 443 10.01 -8.90 -22.76
CA PHE A 443 9.75 -9.97 -21.80
C PHE A 443 8.92 -11.12 -22.39
N TYR A 444 7.95 -10.82 -23.27
CA TYR A 444 7.21 -11.86 -23.98
C TYR A 444 8.12 -12.75 -24.82
N ASN A 445 9.08 -12.15 -25.55
CA ASN A 445 10.06 -12.90 -26.34
C ASN A 445 10.94 -13.78 -25.46
N TYR A 446 11.33 -13.29 -24.28
CA TYR A 446 12.04 -14.11 -23.29
C TYR A 446 11.26 -15.36 -22.90
N LEU A 447 9.94 -15.27 -22.69
CA LEU A 447 9.09 -16.44 -22.39
C LEU A 447 8.97 -17.42 -23.56
N MET A 448 9.11 -16.95 -24.81
CA MET A 448 9.20 -17.82 -25.99
C MET A 448 10.57 -18.49 -26.15
N GLY A 449 11.57 -18.07 -25.37
CA GLY A 449 12.96 -18.53 -25.48
C GLY A 449 13.85 -17.67 -26.39
N ASP A 450 13.37 -16.51 -26.84
CA ASP A 450 14.13 -15.53 -27.62
C ASP A 450 14.72 -14.46 -26.68
N PHE A 451 16.05 -14.42 -26.56
CA PHE A 451 16.75 -13.61 -25.55
C PHE A 451 17.78 -12.61 -26.11
N LYS A 452 17.82 -12.41 -27.44
CA LYS A 452 18.78 -11.51 -28.11
C LYS A 452 18.11 -10.38 -28.87
#